data_AF-X6HRX8-F1
#
_entry.id   AF-X6HRX8-F1
#
_cell.length_a   1.000
_cell.length_b   1.000
_cell.length_c   1.000
_cell.angle_alpha   90.00
_cell.angle_beta   90.00
_cell.angle_gamma   90.00
#
_symmetry.space_group_name_H-M   'P 1'
#
loop_
_entity.id
_entity.type
_entity.pdbx_description
1 polymer ?
#
loop_
_entity_poly.entity_id
_entity_poly.type
_entity_poly.pdbx_seq_one_letter_code
_entity_poly.pdbx_strand_id
1 'polypeptide(L)'
;MSSQIDQNASMQSENFSKFLEQFSPLEAPHILLITDHRTGAHYCECHVKANKIIALSTTDVPLDPEEQAEYRANREIVENAPAYARMMEDAKQRRSFSNIVGEFTLEFDKPHPLKIIGGQHRFEAIRAALAHGIDEYHGVKVYFDLKMDQRLDVQLISNTNIAISGDLFDRMHETAMGPQLRDWFQSVGMLNSGQDFAAAAPYQFSWQEHLS
;
A
#
# COMPACT_ATOMS: atom_id res chain seq x y z
N MET A 1 30.47 3.09 -20.93
CA MET A 1 29.92 2.16 -19.93
C MET A 1 29.97 2.71 -18.51
N SER A 2 30.91 3.60 -18.16
CA SER A 2 30.94 4.25 -16.83
C SER A 2 29.93 5.40 -16.65
N SER A 3 29.34 5.94 -17.72
CA SER A 3 28.54 7.18 -17.68
C SER A 3 27.04 7.01 -17.41
N GLN A 4 26.52 5.79 -17.40
CA GLN A 4 25.09 5.52 -17.10
C GLN A 4 24.87 5.12 -15.63
N ILE A 5 25.89 4.62 -14.94
CA ILE A 5 25.80 4.28 -13.51
C ILE A 5 25.86 5.58 -12.67
N ASP A 6 26.64 6.57 -13.11
CA ASP A 6 26.84 7.83 -12.39
C ASP A 6 25.71 8.87 -12.57
N GLN A 7 24.77 8.67 -13.50
CA GLN A 7 23.62 9.58 -13.65
C GLN A 7 22.40 9.18 -12.81
N ASN A 8 22.34 7.95 -12.28
CA ASN A 8 21.28 7.52 -11.36
C ASN A 8 21.49 8.00 -9.92
N ALA A 9 22.66 8.55 -9.59
CA ALA A 9 23.02 8.99 -8.25
C ALA A 9 22.58 10.44 -7.91
N SER A 10 22.06 11.20 -8.88
CA SER A 10 21.94 12.67 -8.72
C SER A 10 20.61 13.17 -8.14
N MET A 11 19.64 12.32 -7.85
CA MET A 11 18.42 12.76 -7.17
C MET A 11 17.93 11.67 -6.22
N GLN A 12 18.69 11.44 -5.16
CA GLN A 12 18.19 10.66 -4.03
C GLN A 12 16.99 11.41 -3.47
N SER A 13 15.84 10.76 -3.54
CA SER A 13 14.60 11.22 -2.94
C SER A 13 14.81 11.64 -1.47
N GLU A 14 14.18 12.73 -1.05
CA GLU A 14 14.15 13.13 0.36
C GLU A 14 13.55 12.00 1.23
N ASN A 15 12.53 11.32 0.71
CA ASN A 15 11.90 10.17 1.36
C ASN A 15 12.88 8.98 1.46
N PHE A 16 13.71 8.74 0.44
CA PHE A 16 14.76 7.72 0.52
C PHE A 16 15.78 8.01 1.64
N SER A 17 16.24 9.26 1.73
CA SER A 17 17.20 9.68 2.77
C SER A 17 16.61 9.52 4.18
N LYS A 18 15.36 9.96 4.37
CA LYS A 18 14.64 9.81 5.65
C LYS A 18 14.39 8.35 6.01
N PHE A 19 14.11 7.50 5.03
CA PHE A 19 13.99 6.06 5.26
C PHE A 19 15.28 5.46 5.81
N LEU A 20 16.43 5.77 5.20
CA LEU A 20 17.74 5.29 5.68
C LEU A 20 18.02 5.72 7.12
N GLU A 21 17.70 6.97 7.47
CA GLU A 21 17.86 7.50 8.82
C GLU A 21 16.95 6.77 9.84
N GLN A 22 15.66 6.64 9.54
CA GLN A 22 14.69 6.14 10.49
C GLN A 22 14.74 4.61 10.68
N PHE A 23 14.91 3.88 9.58
CA PHE A 23 14.86 2.41 9.57
C PHE A 23 16.23 1.77 9.74
N SER A 24 17.33 2.51 9.50
CA SER A 24 18.71 2.02 9.63
C SER A 24 18.90 0.62 9.01
N PRO A 25 18.56 0.43 7.72
CA PRO A 25 18.63 -0.86 7.06
C PRO A 25 20.05 -1.43 7.06
N LEU A 26 20.15 -2.77 7.11
CA LEU A 26 21.41 -3.50 7.28
C LEU A 26 22.44 -3.19 6.18
N GLU A 27 21.97 -2.97 4.96
CA GLU A 27 22.78 -2.70 3.78
C GLU A 27 23.28 -1.24 3.71
N ALA A 28 22.82 -0.33 4.58
CA ALA A 28 23.26 1.05 4.57
C ALA A 28 24.79 1.18 4.82
N PRO A 29 25.48 2.12 4.16
CA PRO A 29 24.96 3.09 3.19
C PRO A 29 24.85 2.56 1.74
N HIS A 30 25.17 1.29 1.48
CA HIS A 30 25.29 0.71 0.13
C HIS A 30 23.97 0.16 -0.40
N ILE A 31 22.88 0.90 -0.26
CA ILE A 31 21.57 0.51 -0.75
C ILE A 31 21.38 0.99 -2.19
N LEU A 32 20.93 0.08 -3.04
CA LEU A 32 20.62 0.37 -4.43
C LEU A 32 19.18 0.85 -4.56
N LEU A 33 19.01 2.03 -5.16
CA LEU A 33 17.72 2.50 -5.65
C LEU A 33 17.54 2.00 -7.08
N ILE A 34 16.47 1.24 -7.30
CA ILE A 34 16.14 0.58 -8.56
C ILE A 34 14.89 1.26 -9.14
N THR A 35 14.82 1.32 -10.46
CA THR A 35 13.64 1.80 -11.19
C THR A 35 12.91 0.63 -11.81
N ASP A 36 11.62 0.48 -11.51
CA ASP A 36 10.73 -0.35 -12.29
C ASP A 36 10.46 0.33 -13.64
N HIS A 37 11.00 -0.21 -14.72
CA HIS A 37 10.86 0.39 -16.04
C HIS A 37 9.45 0.31 -16.64
N ARG A 38 8.56 -0.52 -16.08
CA ARG A 38 7.16 -0.59 -16.53
C ARG A 38 6.37 0.64 -16.07
N THR A 39 6.56 1.02 -14.80
CA THR A 39 5.77 2.05 -14.12
C THR A 39 6.57 3.34 -13.89
N GLY A 40 7.89 3.28 -13.99
CA GLY A 40 8.80 4.35 -13.58
C GLY A 40 8.95 4.49 -12.05
N ALA A 41 8.38 3.57 -11.26
CA ALA A 41 8.43 3.64 -9.81
C ALA A 41 9.85 3.33 -9.28
N HIS A 42 10.28 4.06 -8.25
CA HIS A 42 11.56 3.83 -7.59
C HIS A 42 11.38 3.00 -6.33
N TYR A 43 12.25 2.01 -6.14
CA TYR A 43 12.23 1.16 -4.95
C TYR A 43 13.63 0.70 -4.55
N CYS A 44 13.78 0.24 -3.31
CA CYS A 44 14.94 -0.51 -2.87
C CYS A 44 14.52 -1.83 -2.22
N GLU A 45 15.45 -2.78 -2.15
CA GLU A 45 15.31 -4.01 -1.38
C GLU A 45 16.43 -4.06 -0.33
N CYS A 46 16.06 -4.26 0.92
CA CYS A 46 16.99 -4.25 2.05
C CYS A 46 16.44 -5.04 3.25
N HIS A 47 17.21 -5.15 4.33
CA HIS A 47 16.79 -5.79 5.55
C HIS A 47 16.67 -4.79 6.70
N VAL A 48 15.56 -4.85 7.44
CA VAL A 48 15.32 -4.00 8.61
C VAL A 48 14.96 -4.84 9.83
N LYS A 49 15.34 -4.38 11.03
CA LYS A 49 14.97 -5.00 12.30
C LYS A 49 13.45 -5.00 12.53
N ALA A 50 12.94 -6.07 13.13
CA ALA A 50 11.54 -6.21 13.50
C ALA A 50 11.03 -5.05 14.34
N ASN A 51 11.81 -4.59 15.34
CA ASN A 51 11.40 -3.46 16.19
C ASN A 51 11.09 -2.18 15.40
N LYS A 52 11.89 -1.84 14.39
CA LYS A 52 11.70 -0.68 13.52
C LYS A 52 10.53 -0.88 12.58
N ILE A 53 10.43 -2.07 11.95
CA ILE A 53 9.31 -2.43 11.09
C ILE A 53 7.99 -2.29 11.86
N ILE A 54 7.87 -2.88 13.04
CA ILE A 54 6.62 -2.86 13.80
C ILE A 54 6.30 -1.47 14.38
N ALA A 55 7.31 -0.71 14.82
CA ALA A 55 7.08 0.61 15.43
C ALA A 55 6.74 1.71 14.41
N LEU A 56 7.25 1.62 13.18
CA LEU A 56 7.19 2.68 12.18
C LEU A 56 6.35 2.32 10.96
N SER A 57 5.61 1.21 11.00
CA SER A 57 4.79 0.77 9.87
C SER A 57 3.34 0.52 10.26
N THR A 58 2.46 0.66 9.27
CA THR A 58 1.04 0.36 9.42
C THR A 58 0.56 -0.53 8.28
N THR A 59 -0.32 -1.48 8.60
CA THR A 59 -1.14 -2.22 7.62
C THR A 59 -2.48 -1.53 7.37
N ASP A 60 -2.80 -0.47 8.10
CA ASP A 60 -4.01 0.33 7.89
C ASP A 60 -3.79 1.36 6.77
N VAL A 61 -3.68 0.87 5.54
CA VAL A 61 -3.38 1.69 4.36
C VAL A 61 -4.67 1.94 3.58
N PRO A 62 -5.16 3.19 3.49
CA PRO A 62 -6.29 3.52 2.62
C PRO A 62 -5.89 3.40 1.14
N LEU A 63 -6.85 3.03 0.28
CA LEU A 63 -6.67 2.96 -1.17
C LEU A 63 -6.42 4.36 -1.76
N ASP A 64 -7.20 5.34 -1.30
CA ASP A 64 -6.99 6.76 -1.59
C ASP A 64 -7.14 7.55 -0.27
N PRO A 65 -6.05 8.13 0.26
CA PRO A 65 -6.12 8.94 1.48
C PRO A 65 -6.97 10.22 1.36
N GLU A 66 -7.17 10.74 0.15
CA GLU A 66 -7.83 12.03 -0.10
C GLU A 66 -9.32 11.87 -0.44
N GLU A 67 -9.66 10.93 -1.33
CA GLU A 67 -11.06 10.76 -1.78
C GLU A 67 -11.79 9.57 -1.16
N GLN A 68 -11.08 8.51 -0.77
CA GLN A 68 -11.68 7.22 -0.39
C GLN A 68 -11.02 6.61 0.85
N ALA A 69 -10.83 7.45 1.87
CA ALA A 69 -10.12 7.08 3.10
C ALA A 69 -10.78 5.96 3.92
N GLU A 70 -12.01 5.55 3.61
CA GLU A 70 -12.70 4.42 4.23
C GLU A 70 -12.31 3.07 3.61
N TYR A 71 -11.85 3.05 2.36
CA TYR A 71 -11.52 1.83 1.64
C TYR A 71 -10.07 1.43 1.87
N ARG A 72 -9.83 0.19 2.31
CA ARG A 72 -8.49 -0.33 2.66
C ARG A 72 -7.88 -1.13 1.52
N ALA A 73 -6.59 -0.91 1.27
CA ALA A 73 -5.79 -1.65 0.27
C ALA A 73 -5.58 -3.12 0.66
N ASN A 74 -5.68 -3.38 1.97
CA ASN A 74 -5.35 -4.65 2.58
C ASN A 74 -6.62 -5.46 2.86
N ARG A 75 -6.65 -6.73 2.39
CA ARG A 75 -7.72 -7.68 2.75
C ARG A 75 -7.63 -8.07 4.23
N GLU A 76 -8.76 -8.43 4.83
CA GLU A 76 -8.77 -9.06 6.16
C GLU A 76 -7.88 -10.31 6.18
N ILE A 77 -7.12 -10.47 7.27
CA ILE A 77 -6.24 -11.60 7.49
C ILE A 77 -7.08 -12.85 7.67
N VAL A 78 -6.91 -13.83 6.78
CA VAL A 78 -7.55 -15.14 6.94
C VAL A 78 -6.74 -15.98 7.94
N GLU A 79 -7.10 -15.87 9.21
CA GLU A 79 -6.39 -16.50 10.33
C GLU A 79 -6.51 -18.04 10.36
N ASN A 80 -7.55 -18.60 9.73
CA ASN A 80 -7.87 -20.05 9.81
C ASN A 80 -7.11 -20.93 8.80
N ALA A 81 -6.09 -20.42 8.12
CA ALA A 81 -5.28 -21.23 7.20
C ALA A 81 -4.14 -21.96 7.95
N PRO A 82 -3.95 -23.29 7.80
CA PRO A 82 -2.83 -24.01 8.40
C PRO A 82 -1.45 -23.42 8.05
N ALA A 83 -1.34 -22.77 6.89
CA ALA A 83 -0.13 -22.06 6.47
C ALA A 83 0.18 -20.82 7.33
N TYR A 84 -0.85 -20.10 7.80
CA TYR A 84 -0.68 -18.94 8.67
C TYR A 84 -0.21 -19.37 10.07
N ALA A 85 -0.83 -20.40 10.65
CA ALA A 85 -0.39 -20.96 11.93
C ALA A 85 1.09 -21.40 11.89
N ARG A 86 1.50 -22.06 10.80
CA ARG A 86 2.91 -22.44 10.58
C ARG A 86 3.82 -21.22 10.47
N MET A 87 3.39 -20.16 9.78
CA MET A 87 4.15 -18.91 9.67
C MET A 87 4.38 -18.25 11.04
N MET A 88 3.36 -18.24 11.91
CA MET A 88 3.48 -17.71 13.27
C MET A 88 4.49 -18.49 14.11
N GLU A 89 4.47 -19.83 14.00
CA GLU A 89 5.42 -20.69 14.71
C GLU A 89 6.85 -20.52 14.18
N ASP A 90 7.00 -20.50 12.86
CA ASP A 90 8.27 -20.23 12.20
C ASP A 90 8.88 -18.89 12.66
N ALA A 91 8.07 -17.84 12.79
CA ALA A 91 8.50 -16.53 13.30
C ALA A 91 9.04 -16.63 14.73
N LYS A 92 8.35 -17.38 15.60
CA LYS A 92 8.79 -17.66 16.99
C LYS A 92 10.07 -18.49 17.05
N GLN A 93 10.38 -19.24 16.01
CA GLN A 93 11.64 -19.96 15.84
C GLN A 93 12.72 -19.12 15.14
N ARG A 94 12.57 -17.79 15.14
CA ARG A 94 13.53 -16.81 14.59
C ARG A 94 13.68 -16.90 13.06
N ARG A 95 12.65 -17.37 12.34
CA ARG A 95 12.64 -17.29 10.88
C ARG A 95 12.67 -15.84 10.42
N SER A 96 13.63 -15.51 9.56
CA SER A 96 13.58 -14.27 8.77
C SER A 96 12.57 -14.41 7.64
N PHE A 97 11.84 -13.33 7.38
CA PHE A 97 10.86 -13.25 6.30
C PHE A 97 11.36 -12.26 5.26
N SER A 98 11.07 -12.56 4.00
CA SER A 98 11.26 -11.66 2.87
C SER A 98 9.90 -11.33 2.23
N ASN A 99 9.92 -10.42 1.26
CA ASN A 99 8.73 -10.02 0.49
C ASN A 99 7.66 -9.34 1.35
N ILE A 100 8.09 -8.48 2.27
CA ILE A 100 7.25 -7.44 2.85
C ILE A 100 7.36 -6.24 1.90
N VAL A 101 6.24 -5.76 1.38
CA VAL A 101 6.23 -4.66 0.42
C VAL A 101 5.58 -3.46 1.07
N GLY A 102 6.26 -2.31 1.00
CA GLY A 102 5.75 -1.06 1.56
C GLY A 102 6.02 0.15 0.69
N GLU A 103 5.23 1.19 0.89
CA GLU A 103 5.50 2.55 0.42
C GLU A 103 6.00 3.38 1.60
N PHE A 104 7.15 4.05 1.45
CA PHE A 104 7.58 5.03 2.44
C PHE A 104 7.07 6.41 2.05
N THR A 105 6.21 6.99 2.89
CA THR A 105 5.67 8.33 2.69
C THR A 105 5.39 9.01 4.04
N LEU A 106 5.58 10.33 4.07
CA LEU A 106 5.29 11.18 5.23
C LEU A 106 4.08 12.10 4.98
N GLU A 107 3.40 11.93 3.85
CA GLU A 107 2.26 12.76 3.46
C GLU A 107 1.06 12.50 4.38
N PHE A 108 0.82 11.23 4.73
CA PHE A 108 -0.29 10.81 5.59
C PHE A 108 0.16 9.84 6.68
N ASP A 109 -0.43 9.96 7.87
CA ASP A 109 -0.12 9.15 9.06
C ASP A 109 1.41 9.08 9.32
N LYS A 110 1.97 10.26 9.62
CA LYS A 110 3.40 10.51 9.87
C LYS A 110 4.05 9.59 10.93
N PRO A 111 3.36 9.16 12.00
CA PRO A 111 3.95 8.24 12.98
C PRO A 111 4.32 6.87 12.39
N HIS A 112 3.66 6.45 11.29
CA HIS A 112 3.90 5.16 10.66
C HIS A 112 4.30 5.34 9.19
N PRO A 113 5.49 5.89 8.90
CA PRO A 113 5.88 6.28 7.54
C PRO A 113 5.95 5.13 6.53
N LEU A 114 6.09 3.87 6.97
CA LEU A 114 6.10 2.72 6.08
C LEU A 114 4.69 2.10 5.99
N LYS A 115 4.04 2.28 4.85
CA LYS A 115 2.70 1.75 4.56
C LYS A 115 2.84 0.36 3.98
N ILE A 116 2.45 -0.67 4.73
CA ILE A 116 2.54 -2.07 4.29
C ILE A 116 1.44 -2.34 3.28
N ILE A 117 1.82 -2.50 2.01
CA ILE A 117 0.93 -2.73 0.87
C ILE A 117 0.97 -4.19 0.38
N GLY A 118 1.90 -5.00 0.90
CA GLY A 118 1.98 -6.43 0.61
C GLY A 118 2.70 -7.19 1.73
N GLY A 119 2.29 -8.43 1.98
CA GLY A 119 2.92 -9.29 2.98
C GLY A 119 2.37 -9.13 4.42
N GLN A 120 1.13 -8.69 4.58
CA GLN A 120 0.49 -8.46 5.89
C GLN A 120 0.55 -9.66 6.84
N HIS A 121 0.34 -10.89 6.34
CA HIS A 121 0.47 -12.10 7.17
C HIS A 121 1.88 -12.22 7.79
N ARG A 122 2.92 -11.85 7.04
CA ARG A 122 4.30 -11.84 7.55
C ARG A 122 4.50 -10.73 8.56
N PHE A 123 3.91 -9.56 8.31
CA PHE A 123 3.95 -8.43 9.24
C PHE A 123 3.36 -8.82 10.61
N GLU A 124 2.21 -9.48 10.65
CA GLU A 124 1.63 -9.97 11.92
C GLU A 124 2.47 -11.08 12.57
N ALA A 125 3.05 -11.98 11.79
CA ALA A 125 3.95 -13.00 12.33
C ALA A 125 5.19 -12.39 12.98
N ILE A 126 5.76 -11.35 12.37
CA ILE A 126 6.87 -10.57 12.93
C ILE A 126 6.44 -9.85 14.19
N ARG A 127 5.27 -9.21 14.18
CA ARG A 127 4.72 -8.52 15.36
C ARG A 127 4.58 -9.48 16.54
N ALA A 128 4.03 -10.66 16.29
CA ALA A 128 3.86 -11.68 17.31
C ALA A 128 5.20 -12.21 17.82
N ALA A 129 6.18 -12.46 16.95
CA ALA A 129 7.51 -12.90 17.35
C ALA A 129 8.25 -11.82 18.17
N LEU A 130 8.15 -10.55 17.78
CA LEU A 130 8.74 -9.41 18.49
C LEU A 130 8.17 -9.29 19.91
N ALA A 131 6.86 -9.54 20.10
CA ALA A 131 6.24 -9.58 21.42
C ALA A 131 6.83 -10.69 22.33
N HIS A 132 7.49 -11.71 21.75
CA HIS A 132 8.24 -12.75 22.46
C HIS A 132 9.75 -12.45 22.55
N GLY A 133 10.17 -11.21 22.24
CA GLY A 133 11.57 -10.78 22.32
C GLY A 133 12.43 -11.16 21.11
N ILE A 134 11.82 -11.59 20.00
CA ILE A 134 12.54 -11.98 18.79
C ILE A 134 12.63 -10.78 17.84
N ASP A 135 13.78 -10.12 17.84
CA ASP A 135 14.05 -8.94 17.02
C ASP A 135 15.01 -9.28 15.86
N GLU A 136 14.51 -10.01 14.87
CA GLU A 136 15.29 -10.43 13.71
C GLU A 136 15.26 -9.40 12.57
N TYR A 137 16.19 -9.55 11.62
CA TYR A 137 16.17 -8.80 10.37
C TYR A 137 15.19 -9.44 9.38
N HIS A 138 14.40 -8.61 8.71
CA HIS A 138 13.43 -9.05 7.69
C HIS A 138 13.64 -8.27 6.39
N GLY A 139 13.51 -8.97 5.27
CA GLY A 139 13.64 -8.41 3.93
C GLY A 139 12.40 -7.60 3.56
N VAL A 140 12.62 -6.33 3.24
CA VAL A 140 11.60 -5.36 2.83
C VAL A 140 11.91 -4.82 1.43
N LYS A 141 10.86 -4.69 0.62
CA LYS A 141 10.86 -3.93 -0.63
C LYS A 141 10.12 -2.63 -0.39
N VAL A 142 10.82 -1.51 -0.52
CA VAL A 142 10.28 -0.19 -0.18
C VAL A 142 10.24 0.68 -1.42
N TYR A 143 9.05 1.15 -1.76
CA TYR A 143 8.82 2.11 -2.83
C TYR A 143 8.85 3.54 -2.28
N PHE A 144 9.26 4.48 -3.14
CA PHE A 144 9.39 5.90 -2.80
C PHE A 144 8.67 6.76 -3.85
N ASP A 145 8.06 7.85 -3.38
CA ASP A 145 7.46 8.90 -4.21
C ASP A 145 6.46 8.36 -5.25
N LEU A 146 5.63 7.39 -4.85
CA LEU A 146 4.65 6.80 -5.75
C LEU A 146 3.58 7.82 -6.12
N LYS A 147 3.32 7.93 -7.42
CA LYS A 147 2.12 8.56 -7.95
C LYS A 147 0.91 7.66 -7.74
N MET A 148 -0.29 8.21 -7.85
CA MET A 148 -1.53 7.45 -7.60
C MET A 148 -1.65 6.21 -8.49
N ASP A 149 -1.37 6.33 -9.79
CA ASP A 149 -1.38 5.22 -10.75
C ASP A 149 -0.35 4.14 -10.39
N GLN A 150 0.87 4.55 -10.03
CA GLN A 150 1.93 3.64 -9.59
C GLN A 150 1.56 2.95 -8.27
N ARG A 151 0.95 3.68 -7.33
CA ARG A 151 0.50 3.16 -6.04
C ARG A 151 -0.54 2.06 -6.23
N LEU A 152 -1.54 2.30 -7.08
CA LEU A 152 -2.55 1.30 -7.42
C LEU A 152 -1.93 0.07 -8.09
N ASP A 153 -1.04 0.25 -9.06
CA ASP A 153 -0.37 -0.87 -9.76
C ASP A 153 0.47 -1.72 -8.78
N VAL A 154 1.28 -1.07 -7.95
CA VAL A 154 2.14 -1.76 -6.96
C VAL A 154 1.31 -2.52 -5.93
N GLN A 155 0.21 -1.94 -5.45
CA GLN A 155 -0.71 -2.62 -4.54
C GLN A 155 -1.36 -3.85 -5.18
N LEU A 156 -1.72 -3.75 -6.47
CA LEU A 156 -2.31 -4.87 -7.20
C LEU A 156 -1.30 -6.02 -7.33
N ILE A 157 -0.10 -5.76 -7.86
CA ILE A 157 0.91 -6.80 -8.09
C ILE A 157 1.40 -7.44 -6.79
N SER A 158 1.48 -6.66 -5.70
CA SER A 158 1.98 -7.15 -4.40
C SER A 158 0.99 -8.04 -3.67
N ASN A 159 -0.30 -7.93 -4.01
CA ASN A 159 -1.39 -8.75 -3.47
C ASN A 159 -1.88 -9.84 -4.43
N THR A 160 -1.26 -9.96 -5.61
CA THR A 160 -1.64 -10.98 -6.60
C THR A 160 -1.10 -12.36 -6.20
N ASN A 161 -1.89 -13.13 -5.45
CA ASN A 161 -2.07 -14.54 -5.79
C ASN A 161 -2.90 -14.56 -7.09
N ILE A 162 -2.69 -15.50 -8.01
CA ILE A 162 -3.24 -15.57 -9.39
C ILE A 162 -4.80 -15.70 -9.45
N ALA A 163 -5.53 -15.22 -8.45
CA ALA A 163 -6.96 -14.97 -8.47
C ALA A 163 -7.23 -13.67 -7.69
N ILE A 164 -7.20 -12.54 -8.41
CA ILE A 164 -7.82 -11.32 -7.90
C ILE A 164 -9.30 -11.63 -7.73
N SER A 165 -9.88 -11.32 -6.56
CA SER A 165 -11.35 -11.34 -6.44
C SER A 165 -11.83 -10.19 -7.32
N GLY A 166 -12.74 -10.42 -8.27
CA GLY A 166 -13.26 -9.37 -9.17
C GLY A 166 -13.53 -8.07 -8.42
N ASP A 167 -14.14 -8.18 -7.24
CA ASP A 167 -14.41 -7.08 -6.32
C ASP A 167 -13.23 -6.17 -5.96
N LEU A 168 -12.00 -6.67 -5.80
CA LEU A 168 -10.84 -5.80 -5.49
C LEU A 168 -10.38 -5.06 -6.75
N PHE A 169 -10.39 -5.74 -7.89
CA PHE A 169 -10.03 -5.16 -9.18
C PHE A 169 -11.03 -4.08 -9.61
N ASP A 170 -12.32 -4.39 -9.48
CA ASP A 170 -13.43 -3.49 -9.80
C ASP A 170 -13.39 -2.26 -8.89
N ARG A 171 -13.17 -2.45 -7.58
CA ARG A 171 -13.00 -1.33 -6.63
C ARG A 171 -11.80 -0.45 -6.97
N MET A 172 -10.64 -1.03 -7.28
CA MET A 172 -9.45 -0.24 -7.62
C MET A 172 -9.64 0.58 -8.91
N HIS A 173 -10.32 0.02 -9.92
CA HIS A 173 -10.67 0.77 -11.13
C HIS A 173 -11.74 1.83 -10.87
N GLU A 174 -12.72 1.53 -10.02
CA GLU A 174 -13.75 2.48 -9.60
C GLU A 174 -13.14 3.66 -8.82
N THR A 175 -12.17 3.43 -7.94
CA THR A 175 -11.39 4.49 -7.29
C THR A 175 -10.62 5.33 -8.32
N ALA A 176 -9.91 4.68 -9.24
CA ALA A 176 -9.12 5.38 -10.25
C ALA A 176 -9.96 6.20 -11.25
N MET A 177 -11.15 5.71 -11.61
CA MET A 177 -12.06 6.35 -12.56
C MET A 177 -13.15 7.19 -11.90
N GLY A 178 -13.30 7.13 -10.58
CA GLY A 178 -14.35 7.82 -9.82
C GLY A 178 -14.48 9.31 -10.16
N PRO A 179 -13.38 10.08 -10.21
CA PRO A 179 -13.41 11.49 -10.62
C PRO A 179 -13.94 11.69 -12.04
N GLN A 180 -13.50 10.87 -13.00
CA GLN A 180 -13.91 10.97 -14.40
C GLN A 180 -15.38 10.58 -14.60
N LEU A 181 -15.83 9.56 -13.87
CA LEU A 181 -17.23 9.14 -13.87
C LEU A 181 -18.11 10.22 -13.24
N ARG A 182 -17.66 10.85 -12.15
CA ARG A 182 -18.34 11.98 -11.51
C ARG A 182 -18.49 13.16 -12.47
N ASP A 183 -17.40 13.55 -13.12
CA ASP A 183 -17.41 14.63 -14.11
C ASP A 183 -18.37 14.32 -15.26
N TRP A 184 -18.39 13.07 -15.73
CA TRP A 184 -19.34 12.63 -16.74
C TRP A 184 -20.79 12.72 -16.25
N PHE A 185 -21.11 12.19 -15.06
CA PHE A 185 -22.46 12.27 -14.46
C PHE A 185 -22.92 13.71 -14.24
N GLN A 186 -22.02 14.61 -13.85
CA GLN A 186 -22.31 16.05 -13.76
C GLN A 186 -22.55 16.66 -15.15
N SER A 187 -21.76 16.28 -16.16
CA SER A 187 -21.92 16.76 -17.53
C SER A 187 -23.24 16.36 -18.19
N VAL A 188 -23.78 15.18 -17.84
CA VAL A 188 -25.07 14.69 -18.34
C VAL A 188 -26.25 15.07 -17.42
N GLY A 189 -25.99 15.85 -16.37
CA GLY A 189 -27.01 16.36 -15.45
C GLY A 189 -27.63 15.33 -14.51
N MET A 190 -27.02 14.15 -14.39
CA MET A 190 -27.44 13.12 -13.43
C MET A 190 -26.92 13.37 -12.01
N LEU A 191 -25.97 14.30 -11.87
CA LEU A 191 -25.42 14.77 -10.60
C LEU A 191 -25.23 16.29 -10.67
N ASN A 192 -25.47 17.04 -9.59
CA ASN A 192 -25.22 18.49 -9.63
C ASN A 192 -23.72 18.80 -9.60
N SER A 193 -23.34 19.98 -10.11
CA SER A 193 -21.96 20.47 -10.07
C SER A 193 -21.42 20.45 -8.63
N GLY A 194 -20.29 19.77 -8.42
CA GLY A 194 -19.65 19.65 -7.10
C GLY A 194 -20.34 18.68 -6.13
N GLN A 195 -21.36 17.93 -6.57
CA GLN A 195 -21.99 16.89 -5.78
C GLN A 195 -21.22 15.56 -5.89
N ASP A 196 -21.25 14.75 -4.83
CA ASP A 196 -20.65 13.40 -4.78
C ASP A 196 -21.74 12.31 -4.86
N PHE A 197 -21.39 11.11 -5.36
CA PHE A 197 -22.22 9.92 -5.37
C PHE A 197 -22.65 9.50 -3.96
N ALA A 198 -21.78 9.68 -2.95
CA ALA A 198 -22.13 9.35 -1.56
C ALA A 198 -23.19 10.29 -0.96
N ALA A 199 -23.34 11.50 -1.51
CA ALA A 199 -24.37 12.46 -1.11
C ALA A 199 -25.73 12.19 -1.78
N ALA A 200 -25.82 11.19 -2.67
CA ALA A 200 -27.02 10.78 -3.37
C ALA A 200 -27.67 9.53 -2.72
N ALA A 201 -28.05 9.62 -1.44
CA ALA A 201 -28.97 8.64 -0.84
C ALA A 201 -30.43 8.94 -1.28
N PRO A 202 -31.31 7.93 -1.31
CA PRO A 202 -32.21 7.65 -2.42
C PRO A 202 -33.30 8.70 -2.59
N TYR A 203 -33.50 9.15 -3.83
CA TYR A 203 -34.76 9.75 -4.24
C TYR A 203 -35.89 8.77 -3.93
N GLN A 204 -36.69 9.09 -2.90
CA GLN A 204 -38.03 8.55 -2.76
C GLN A 204 -38.80 8.96 -4.02
N PHE A 205 -38.93 8.04 -4.97
CA PHE A 205 -39.91 8.16 -6.04
C PHE A 205 -41.30 8.12 -5.41
N SER A 206 -41.90 9.28 -5.16
CA SER A 206 -43.33 9.38 -4.89
C SER A 206 -44.06 9.22 -6.21
N TRP A 207 -44.64 8.04 -6.44
CA TRP A 207 -45.67 7.88 -7.45
C TRP A 207 -46.89 8.72 -7.03
N GLN A 208 -47.06 9.90 -7.59
CA GLN A 208 -48.35 10.58 -7.58
C GLN A 208 -49.17 10.07 -8.77
N GLU A 209 -50.21 9.30 -8.45
CA GLU A 209 -51.26 8.87 -9.35
C GLU A 209 -51.94 10.08 -9.99
N HIS A 210 -51.83 10.22 -11.31
CA HIS A 210 -52.78 11.00 -12.09
C HIS A 210 -53.78 10.05 -12.74
N LEU A 211 -54.86 9.77 -12.00
CA LEU A 211 -56.14 9.37 -12.55
C LEU A 211 -57.19 10.40 -12.14
N SER A 212 -57.47 11.32 -13.06
CA SER A 212 -58.76 12.01 -13.21
C SER A 212 -58.90 12.47 -14.65
#